data_AF-A0A2N6SKT6-F1
#
_entry.id   AF-A0A2N6SKT6-F1
#
_cell.length_a   1.000
_cell.length_b   1.000
_cell.length_c   1.000
_cell.angle_alpha   90.00
_cell.angle_beta   90.00
_cell.angle_gamma   90.00
#
_symmetry.space_group_name_H-M   'P 1'
#
loop_
_entity.id
_entity.type
_entity.pdbx_description
1 polymer ?
#
loop_
_entity_poly.entity_id
_entity_poly.type
_entity_poly.pdbx_seq_one_letter_code
_entity_poly.pdbx_strand_id
1 'polypeptide(L)'
;MNNEALERIRKMEAMLSRQQTFMDELAPVIKKLEAQIPEYQQLSQYYGSQDYLDDLDFSESADFPADEPHGVLSEDLTYNLLGEYYQLAVQMVDMAAQILKN
;
A
#
# COMPACT_ATOMS: atom_id res chain seq x y z
N MET A 1 15.13 12.96 46.75
CA MET A 1 14.57 12.83 45.39
C MET A 1 14.09 11.40 45.21
N ASN A 2 12.89 11.19 44.66
CA ASN A 2 12.37 9.84 44.45
C ASN A 2 13.02 9.22 43.20
N ASN A 3 14.11 8.46 43.40
CA ASN A 3 14.96 7.94 42.32
C ASN A 3 14.20 7.00 41.37
N GLU A 4 13.22 6.24 41.89
CA GLU A 4 12.38 5.37 41.06
C GLU A 4 11.43 6.15 40.15
N ALA A 5 10.89 7.28 40.64
CA ALA A 5 10.05 8.13 39.82
C ALA A 5 10.84 8.74 38.65
N LEU A 6 12.08 9.14 38.90
CA LEU A 6 12.98 9.66 37.87
C LEU A 6 13.30 8.62 36.79
N GLU A 7 13.58 7.37 37.18
CA GLU A 7 13.84 6.29 36.22
C GLU A 7 12.61 5.93 35.38
N ARG A 8 11.42 5.91 36.00
CA ARG A 8 10.16 5.73 35.24
C ARG A 8 9.95 6.84 34.22
N ILE A 9 10.15 8.10 34.61
CA ILE A 9 10.01 9.25 33.71
C ILE A 9 10.98 9.13 32.54
N ARG A 10 12.27 8.86 32.79
CA ARG A 10 13.28 8.68 31.74
C ARG A 10 12.92 7.58 30.75
N LYS A 11 12.41 6.45 31.26
CA LYS A 11 11.96 5.34 30.41
C LYS A 11 10.79 5.75 29.51
N MET A 12 9.78 6.42 30.07
CA MET A 12 8.62 6.87 29.31
C MET A 12 8.98 7.95 28.29
N GLU A 13 9.83 8.90 28.67
CA GLU A 13 10.32 9.96 27.78
C GLU A 13 11.05 9.37 26.57
N ALA A 14 11.95 8.41 26.81
CA ALA A 14 12.65 7.74 25.74
C ALA A 14 11.70 6.96 24.81
N MET A 15 10.61 6.38 25.35
CA MET A 15 9.58 5.72 24.54
C MET A 15 8.80 6.75 23.72
N LEU A 16 8.38 7.85 24.34
CA LEU A 16 7.64 8.94 23.70
C LEU A 16 8.43 9.51 22.51
N SER A 17 9.70 9.87 22.72
CA SER A 17 10.53 10.43 21.64
C SER A 17 10.67 9.46 20.46
N ARG A 18 10.87 8.16 20.73
CA ARG A 18 10.94 7.16 19.65
C ARG A 18 9.63 7.03 18.87
N GLN A 19 8.49 7.07 19.57
CA GLN A 19 7.18 7.01 18.92
C GLN A 19 6.90 8.26 18.07
N GLN A 20 7.29 9.45 18.55
CA GLN A 20 7.16 10.70 17.79
C GLN A 20 7.99 10.66 16.50
N THR A 21 9.26 10.27 16.59
CA THR A 21 10.12 10.14 15.40
C THR A 21 9.55 9.15 14.39
N PHE A 22 9.09 7.98 14.85
CA PHE A 22 8.48 7.00 13.95
C PHE A 22 7.22 7.54 13.25
N MET A 23 6.38 8.29 13.97
CA MET A 23 5.19 8.90 13.38
C MET A 23 5.53 9.99 12.36
N ASP A 24 6.57 10.79 12.61
CA ASP A 24 7.06 11.81 11.67
C ASP A 24 7.57 11.19 10.37
N GLU A 25 8.18 10.01 10.45
CA GLU A 25 8.65 9.23 9.28
C GLU A 25 7.49 8.52 8.56
N LEU A 26 6.53 7.97 9.30
CA LEU A 26 5.43 7.18 8.74
C LEU A 26 4.36 8.05 8.06
N ALA A 27 4.01 9.20 8.65
CA ALA A 27 2.96 10.09 8.13
C ALA A 27 3.12 10.46 6.64
N PRO A 28 4.31 10.86 6.13
CA PRO A 28 4.49 11.13 4.70
C PRO A 28 4.39 9.87 3.83
N VAL A 29 4.74 8.68 4.34
CA VAL A 29 4.59 7.41 3.60
C VAL A 29 3.12 7.06 3.44
N ILE A 30 2.31 7.22 4.49
CA ILE A 30 0.86 7.01 4.42
C ILE A 30 0.21 7.97 3.42
N LYS A 31 0.60 9.26 3.41
CA LYS A 31 0.11 10.22 2.41
C LYS A 31 0.44 9.82 0.97
N LYS A 32 1.63 9.25 0.75
CA LYS A 32 2.00 8.73 -0.57
C LYS A 32 1.13 7.54 -0.95
N LEU A 33 0.90 6.60 -0.04
CA LEU A 33 -0.01 5.47 -0.28
C LEU A 33 -1.44 5.94 -0.60
N GLU A 34 -1.97 6.89 0.16
CA GLU A 34 -3.29 7.48 -0.09
C GLU A 34 -3.40 8.08 -1.51
N ALA A 35 -2.34 8.77 -1.96
CA ALA A 35 -2.30 9.35 -3.30
C ALA A 35 -2.22 8.31 -4.44
N GLN A 36 -1.84 7.06 -4.16
CA GLN A 36 -1.80 5.97 -5.16
C GLN A 36 -3.15 5.26 -5.30
N ILE A 37 -4.05 5.38 -4.32
CA ILE A 37 -5.35 4.68 -4.34
C ILE A 37 -6.16 4.95 -5.63
N PRO A 38 -6.27 6.20 -6.15
CA PRO A 38 -7.03 6.44 -7.38
C PRO A 38 -6.47 5.69 -8.60
N GLU A 39 -5.14 5.66 -8.75
CA GLU A 39 -4.48 4.96 -9.87
C GLU A 39 -4.59 3.45 -9.73
N TYR A 40 -4.43 2.93 -8.51
CA TYR A 40 -4.73 1.53 -8.19
C TYR A 40 -6.17 1.14 -8.55
N GLN A 41 -7.16 1.98 -8.21
CA GLN A 41 -8.56 1.73 -8.54
C GLN A 41 -8.80 1.73 -10.05
N GLN A 42 -8.14 2.63 -10.79
CA GLN A 42 -8.21 2.65 -12.24
C GLN A 42 -7.62 1.38 -12.87
N LEU A 43 -6.47 0.92 -12.38
CA LEU A 43 -5.87 -0.36 -12.81
C LEU A 43 -6.79 -1.54 -12.51
N SER A 44 -7.39 -1.59 -11.31
CA SER A 44 -8.34 -2.64 -10.95
C SER A 44 -9.59 -2.64 -11.83
N GLN A 45 -10.10 -1.46 -12.20
CA GLN A 45 -11.25 -1.33 -13.08
C GLN A 45 -10.91 -1.76 -14.50
N TYR A 46 -9.75 -1.34 -15.01
CA TYR A 46 -9.26 -1.74 -16.32
C TYR A 46 -9.08 -3.25 -16.39
N TYR A 47 -8.38 -3.87 -15.44
CA TYR A 47 -8.16 -5.32 -15.42
C TYR A 47 -9.45 -6.16 -15.44
N GLY A 48 -10.55 -5.63 -14.90
CA GLY A 48 -11.86 -6.28 -14.91
C GLY A 48 -12.78 -5.86 -16.06
N SER A 49 -12.29 -5.08 -17.03
CA SER A 49 -13.11 -4.48 -18.09
C SER A 49 -13.09 -5.30 -19.39
N GLN A 50 -14.02 -4.97 -20.30
CA GLN A 50 -13.97 -5.47 -21.67
C GLN A 50 -12.78 -4.90 -22.44
N ASP A 51 -12.40 -3.64 -22.19
CA ASP A 51 -11.25 -3.01 -22.83
C ASP A 51 -9.95 -3.81 -22.58
N TYR A 52 -9.77 -4.36 -21.38
CA TYR A 52 -8.62 -5.23 -21.08
C TYR A 52 -8.62 -6.51 -21.95
N LEU A 53 -9.77 -7.13 -22.17
CA LEU A 53 -9.88 -8.32 -23.02
C LEU A 53 -9.60 -7.98 -24.48
N ASP A 54 -10.15 -6.87 -24.96
CA ASP A 54 -9.95 -6.40 -26.33
C ASP A 54 -8.48 -6.00 -26.57
N ASP A 55 -7.84 -5.36 -25.58
CA ASP A 55 -6.42 -4.99 -25.62
C ASP A 55 -5.51 -6.22 -25.54
N LEU A 56 -5.89 -7.24 -24.75
CA LEU A 56 -5.20 -8.53 -24.69
C LEU A 56 -5.22 -9.22 -26.06
N ASP A 57 -6.40 -9.35 -26.66
CA ASP A 57 -6.56 -9.91 -28.01
C ASP A 57 -5.74 -9.12 -29.05
N PHE A 58 -5.72 -7.78 -28.94
CA PHE A 58 -4.90 -6.92 -29.80
C PHE A 58 -3.40 -7.18 -29.59
N SER A 59 -2.94 -7.34 -28.34
CA SER A 59 -1.54 -7.60 -28.02
C SER A 59 -0.99 -8.91 -28.56
N GLU A 60 -1.87 -9.90 -28.78
CA GLU A 60 -1.53 -11.19 -29.39
C GLU A 60 -1.55 -11.15 -30.93
N SER A 61 -2.03 -10.05 -31.51
CA SER A 61 -2.16 -9.91 -32.97
C SER A 61 -0.83 -9.56 -33.65
N ALA A 62 -0.76 -9.81 -34.97
CA ALA A 62 0.40 -9.44 -35.78
C ALA A 62 0.58 -7.92 -35.96
N ASP A 63 -0.46 -7.13 -35.65
CA ASP A 63 -0.45 -5.67 -35.76
C ASP A 63 0.15 -5.00 -34.51
N PHE A 64 0.37 -5.76 -33.42
CA PHE A 64 0.98 -5.24 -32.20
C PHE A 64 2.50 -5.05 -32.36
N PRO A 65 3.07 -3.90 -31.94
CA PRO A 65 4.50 -3.67 -32.06
C PRO A 65 5.31 -4.65 -31.20
N ALA A 66 6.25 -5.38 -31.80
CA ALA A 66 7.02 -6.44 -31.13
C ALA A 66 7.83 -5.97 -29.90
N ASP A 67 8.21 -4.69 -29.86
CA ASP A 67 9.03 -4.11 -28.78
C ASP A 67 8.20 -3.33 -27.74
N GLU A 68 6.86 -3.29 -27.88
CA GLU A 68 6.00 -2.54 -26.95
C GLU A 68 5.72 -3.37 -25.68
N PRO A 69 6.08 -2.87 -24.48
CA PRO A 69 5.82 -3.57 -23.24
C PRO A 69 4.33 -3.53 -22.89
N HIS A 70 3.73 -4.71 -22.73
CA HIS A 70 2.33 -4.87 -22.38
C HIS A 70 2.15 -5.70 -21.10
N GLY A 71 3.04 -5.49 -20.12
CA GLY A 71 2.99 -6.21 -18.84
C GLY A 71 1.67 -6.05 -18.07
N VAL A 72 0.94 -4.96 -18.29
CA VAL A 72 -0.40 -4.74 -17.73
C VAL A 72 -1.41 -5.80 -18.21
N LEU A 73 -1.22 -6.32 -19.42
CA LEU A 73 -2.04 -7.38 -20.03
C LEU A 73 -1.65 -8.77 -19.55
N SER A 74 -0.51 -8.92 -18.85
CA SER A 74 -0.19 -10.20 -18.22
C SER A 74 -1.18 -10.53 -17.10
N GLU A 75 -1.61 -11.79 -17.05
CA GLU A 75 -2.52 -12.27 -16.01
C GLU A 75 -1.90 -12.07 -14.61
N ASP A 76 -0.62 -12.41 -14.45
CA ASP A 76 0.04 -12.46 -13.14
C ASP A 76 0.42 -11.09 -12.57
N LEU A 77 0.95 -10.14 -13.36
CA LEU A 77 1.52 -8.91 -12.77
C LEU A 77 0.44 -8.04 -12.16
N THR A 78 -0.65 -7.81 -12.91
CA THR A 78 -1.77 -6.99 -12.43
C THR A 78 -2.49 -7.70 -11.29
N TYR A 79 -2.76 -9.01 -11.41
CA TYR A 79 -3.39 -9.78 -10.34
C TYR A 79 -2.59 -9.74 -9.02
N ASN A 80 -1.27 -9.95 -9.09
CA ASN A 80 -0.40 -9.91 -7.90
C ASN A 80 -0.42 -8.54 -7.23
N LEU A 81 -0.29 -7.46 -8.01
CA LEU A 81 -0.38 -6.10 -7.48
C LEU A 81 -1.72 -5.85 -6.78
N LEU A 82 -2.84 -6.26 -7.40
CA LEU A 82 -4.17 -6.11 -6.79
C LEU A 82 -4.29 -6.89 -5.48
N GLY A 83 -3.70 -8.09 -5.43
CA GLY A 83 -3.63 -8.92 -4.23
C GLY A 83 -2.80 -8.29 -3.11
N GLU A 84 -1.67 -7.66 -3.42
CA GLU A 84 -0.83 -6.94 -2.46
C GLU A 84 -1.59 -5.77 -1.81
N TYR A 85 -2.30 -4.97 -2.62
CA TYR A 85 -3.15 -3.88 -2.12
C TYR A 85 -4.28 -4.41 -1.20
N TYR A 86 -4.90 -5.53 -1.56
CA TYR A 86 -5.93 -6.14 -0.73
C TYR A 86 -5.37 -6.61 0.62
N GLN A 87 -4.24 -7.32 0.63
CA GLN A 87 -3.61 -7.76 1.88
C GLN A 87 -3.19 -6.59 2.76
N LEU A 88 -2.61 -5.54 2.15
CA LEU A 88 -2.27 -4.32 2.87
C LEU A 88 -3.50 -3.67 3.51
N ALA A 89 -4.61 -3.57 2.80
CA ALA A 89 -5.85 -3.00 3.32
C ALA A 89 -6.38 -3.79 4.54
N VAL A 90 -6.36 -5.13 4.48
CA VAL A 90 -6.75 -5.99 5.60
C VAL A 90 -5.86 -5.73 6.82
N GLN A 91 -4.54 -5.71 6.62
CA GLN A 91 -3.60 -5.42 7.71
C GLN A 91 -3.84 -4.04 8.32
N MET A 92 -4.14 -3.02 7.50
CA MET A 92 -4.43 -1.67 7.98
C MET A 92 -5.71 -1.62 8.82
N VAL A 93 -6.75 -2.35 8.43
CA VAL A 93 -8.00 -2.46 9.23
C VAL A 93 -7.71 -3.13 10.57
N ASP A 94 -6.95 -4.22 10.58
CA ASP A 94 -6.59 -4.93 11.80
C ASP A 94 -5.74 -4.07 12.74
N MET A 95 -4.75 -3.34 12.20
CA MET A 95 -3.92 -2.41 12.96
C MET A 95 -4.76 -1.27 13.55
N ALA A 96 -5.64 -0.66 12.75
CA ALA A 96 -6.54 0.39 13.23
C ALA A 96 -7.44 -0.13 14.36
N ALA A 97 -8.01 -1.34 14.22
CA ALA A 97 -8.83 -1.96 15.25
C ALA A 97 -8.03 -2.22 16.54
N GLN A 98 -6.78 -2.67 16.45
CA GLN A 98 -5.92 -2.87 17.62
C GLN A 98 -5.62 -1.54 18.34
N ILE A 99 -5.33 -0.48 17.61
CA ILE A 99 -5.07 0.86 18.17
C ILE A 99 -6.32 1.44 18.84
N LEU A 100 -7.50 1.24 18.25
CA LEU A 100 -8.77 1.79 18.78
C LEU A 100 -9.32 1.01 19.97
N LYS A 101 -8.98 -0.28 20.10
CA LYS A 101 -9.48 -1.18 21.15
C LYS A 101 -8.91 -0.95 22.55
N ASN A 102 -7.96 0.00 22.71
CA ASN A 102 -7.30 0.37 23.98
C ASN A 102 -7.99 -0.14 25.25
#